data_AF-A0A2K5VEN1-F1
#
_entry.id   AF-A0A2K5VEN1-F1
#
_cell.length_a   1.000
_cell.length_b   1.000
_cell.length_c   1.000
_cell.angle_alpha   90.00
_cell.angle_beta   90.00
_cell.angle_gamma   90.00
#
_symmetry.space_group_name_H-M   'P 1'
#
loop_
_entity.id
_entity.type
_entity.pdbx_description
1 polymer ?
#
loop_
_entity_poly.entity_id
_entity_poly.type
_entity_poly.pdbx_seq_one_letter_code
_entity_poly.pdbx_strand_id
1 'polypeptide(L)'
;MFEEMITTAEEFYQSLGIPYHIVNIVSGSLNHAASKKLDLEAWFPGSGAFRELVSCSNCTDYQAHRLRIRYGQTKKMMDKVEFVHMLNATMCATTRTICAILENYQTEKGITVPEKLKEFMPPGKTPSSSHHPPLFCLHTLQNHRPLSGYTRFFCSDTAPETLVCPLGLGRAGGLVEKVASAGMILKCC
;
A
#
# COMPACT_ATOMS: atom_id res chain seq x y z
N MET A 1 -11.73 -16.13 7.87
CA MET A 1 -11.37 -14.81 8.42
C MET A 1 -9.88 -14.45 8.29
N PHE A 2 -8.91 -15.00 9.04
CA PHE A 2 -7.51 -14.56 8.84
C PHE A 2 -6.98 -14.83 7.42
N GLU A 3 -7.10 -16.08 6.96
CA GLU A 3 -6.70 -16.48 5.60
C GLU A 3 -7.54 -15.75 4.54
N GLU A 4 -8.82 -15.53 4.81
CA GLU A 4 -9.72 -14.76 3.94
C GLU A 4 -9.28 -13.29 3.78
N MET A 5 -8.87 -12.62 4.86
CA MET A 5 -8.39 -11.24 4.82
C MET A 5 -7.10 -11.08 4.01
N ILE A 6 -6.17 -12.03 4.10
CA ILE A 6 -4.95 -11.99 3.28
C ILE A 6 -5.25 -12.32 1.82
N THR A 7 -6.13 -13.29 1.54
CA THR A 7 -6.56 -13.60 0.17
C THR A 7 -7.26 -12.40 -0.48
N THR A 8 -8.13 -11.67 0.23
CA THR A 8 -8.74 -10.44 -0.32
C THR A 8 -7.68 -9.38 -0.65
N ALA A 9 -6.62 -9.24 0.16
CA ALA A 9 -5.53 -8.34 -0.15
C ALA A 9 -4.70 -8.82 -1.36
N GLU A 10 -4.43 -10.11 -1.47
CA GLU A 10 -3.78 -10.74 -2.62
C GLU A 10 -4.55 -10.50 -3.92
N GLU A 11 -5.87 -10.73 -3.91
CA GLU A 11 -6.76 -10.49 -5.06
C GLU A 11 -6.73 -9.02 -5.49
N PHE A 12 -6.67 -8.09 -4.54
CA PHE A 12 -6.54 -6.66 -4.84
C PHE A 12 -5.24 -6.37 -5.62
N TYR A 13 -4.07 -6.83 -5.13
CA TYR A 13 -2.80 -6.59 -5.82
C TYR A 13 -2.64 -7.38 -7.13
N GLN A 14 -3.24 -8.56 -7.22
CA GLN A 14 -3.36 -9.31 -8.48
C GLN A 14 -4.16 -8.53 -9.52
N SER A 15 -5.27 -7.90 -9.11
CA SER A 15 -6.10 -7.09 -10.01
C SER A 15 -5.39 -5.84 -10.52
N LEU A 16 -4.42 -5.34 -9.75
CA LEU A 16 -3.53 -4.23 -10.11
C LEU A 16 -2.29 -4.68 -10.89
N GLY A 17 -2.11 -5.99 -11.14
CA GLY A 17 -0.96 -6.52 -11.88
C GLY A 17 0.39 -6.31 -11.18
N ILE A 18 0.41 -6.14 -9.86
CA ILE A 18 1.64 -5.91 -9.10
C ILE A 18 2.24 -7.27 -8.67
N PRO A 19 3.49 -7.58 -9.04
CA PRO A 19 4.17 -8.78 -8.56
C PRO A 19 4.46 -8.70 -7.06
N TYR A 20 4.20 -9.78 -6.33
CA TYR A 20 4.42 -9.86 -4.89
C TYR A 20 4.74 -11.29 -4.42
N HIS A 21 5.15 -11.40 -3.16
CA HIS A 21 5.12 -12.66 -2.41
C HIS A 21 4.48 -12.46 -1.03
N ILE A 22 4.13 -13.57 -0.38
CA ILE A 22 3.63 -13.56 1.00
C ILE A 22 4.73 -14.04 1.94
N VAL A 23 4.96 -13.27 3.00
CA VAL A 23 5.97 -13.56 4.02
C VAL A 23 5.27 -13.84 5.34
N ASN A 24 5.60 -14.98 5.95
CA ASN A 24 5.19 -15.28 7.31
C ASN A 24 6.22 -14.74 8.30
N ILE A 25 5.81 -13.80 9.15
CA ILE A 25 6.72 -13.08 10.03
C ILE A 25 7.18 -13.98 11.18
N VAL A 26 8.49 -14.01 11.41
CA VAL A 26 9.11 -14.80 12.48
C VAL A 26 8.67 -14.32 13.85
N SER A 27 8.62 -15.24 14.81
CA SER A 27 8.12 -14.97 16.17
C SER A 27 8.82 -13.80 16.88
N GLY A 28 10.12 -13.60 16.67
CA GLY A 28 10.89 -12.50 17.26
C GLY A 28 10.56 -11.11 16.71
N SER A 29 9.85 -11.03 15.58
CA SER A 29 9.39 -9.77 14.96
C SER A 29 7.90 -9.52 15.15
N LEU A 30 7.19 -10.40 15.88
CA LEU A 30 5.80 -10.18 16.25
C LEU A 30 5.72 -9.19 17.42
N ASN A 31 4.72 -8.31 17.38
CA ASN A 31 4.39 -7.46 18.52
C ASN A 31 3.61 -8.26 19.58
N HIS A 32 3.44 -7.69 20.77
CA HIS A 32 2.77 -8.39 21.89
C HIS A 32 1.35 -8.88 21.59
N ALA A 33 0.64 -8.23 20.67
CA ALA A 33 -0.74 -8.55 20.36
C ALA A 33 -0.89 -9.59 19.25
N ALA A 34 0.09 -9.75 18.36
CA ALA A 34 -0.04 -10.61 17.18
C ALA A 34 0.30 -12.07 17.50
N SER A 35 -0.65 -12.97 17.27
CA SER A 35 -0.42 -14.42 17.32
C SER A 35 0.15 -14.97 16.00
N LYS A 36 -0.24 -14.40 14.86
CA LYS A 36 0.28 -14.69 13.52
C LYS A 36 0.20 -13.42 12.68
N LYS A 37 1.24 -13.15 11.89
CA LYS A 37 1.32 -12.00 10.99
C LYS A 37 1.81 -12.46 9.61
N LEU A 38 1.11 -12.06 8.57
CA LEU A 38 1.48 -12.25 7.16
C LEU A 38 1.65 -10.89 6.50
N ASP A 39 2.78 -10.68 5.84
CA ASP A 39 3.06 -9.47 5.07
C ASP A 39 3.04 -9.80 3.58
N LEU A 40 2.41 -8.92 2.79
CA LEU A 40 2.51 -8.94 1.33
C LEU A 40 3.56 -7.91 0.95
N GLU A 41 4.67 -8.40 0.39
CA GLU A 41 5.72 -7.53 -0.11
C GLU A 41 5.65 -7.51 -1.63
N ALA A 42 5.50 -6.31 -2.20
CA ALA A 42 5.49 -6.12 -3.64
C ALA A 42 6.91 -5.92 -4.16
N TRP A 43 7.14 -6.33 -5.40
CA TRP A 43 8.40 -6.13 -6.10
C TRP A 43 8.47 -4.73 -6.72
N PHE A 44 9.62 -4.08 -6.53
CA PHE A 44 9.94 -2.74 -7.03
C PHE A 44 11.11 -2.84 -8.03
N PRO A 45 10.86 -2.82 -9.36
CA PRO A 45 11.89 -3.02 -10.38
C PRO A 45 13.02 -1.98 -10.36
N GLY A 46 12.71 -0.71 -10.10
CA GLY A 46 13.70 0.38 -10.05
C GLY A 46 14.55 0.30 -8.79
N SER A 47 13.98 -0.17 -7.69
CA SER A 47 14.70 -0.42 -6.44
C SER A 47 15.41 -1.79 -6.39
N GLY A 48 14.98 -2.75 -7.21
CA GLY A 48 15.49 -4.13 -7.24
C GLY A 48 15.21 -4.91 -5.94
N ALA A 49 14.10 -4.61 -5.25
CA ALA A 49 13.81 -5.17 -3.94
C ALA A 49 12.30 -5.36 -3.69
N PHE A 50 11.96 -6.22 -2.74
CA PHE A 50 10.61 -6.35 -2.20
C PHE A 50 10.38 -5.34 -1.07
N ARG A 51 9.18 -4.76 -1.00
CA ARG A 51 8.76 -3.83 0.07
C ARG A 51 7.34 -4.14 0.53
N GLU A 52 7.12 -4.08 1.84
CA GLU A 52 5.81 -4.32 2.46
C GLU A 52 4.76 -3.30 1.99
N LEU A 53 3.63 -3.81 1.46
CA LEU A 53 2.44 -3.02 1.14
C LEU A 53 1.24 -3.34 2.05
N VAL A 54 1.19 -4.57 2.56
CA VAL A 54 0.11 -5.08 3.42
C VAL A 54 0.74 -5.77 4.61
N SER A 55 0.17 -5.54 5.79
CA SER A 55 0.38 -6.36 6.97
C SER A 55 -0.97 -6.86 7.45
N CYS A 56 -1.12 -8.18 7.60
CA CYS A 56 -2.32 -8.85 8.11
C CYS A 56 -1.98 -9.60 9.40
N SER A 57 -2.67 -9.28 10.49
CA SER A 57 -2.40 -9.84 11.82
C SER A 57 -3.66 -10.42 12.47
N ASN A 58 -3.52 -11.61 13.06
CA ASN A 58 -4.51 -12.17 13.99
C ASN A 58 -4.03 -11.93 15.42
N CYS A 59 -4.82 -11.21 16.21
CA CYS A 59 -4.51 -10.86 17.59
C CYS A 59 -5.28 -11.70 18.63
N THR A 60 -5.99 -12.74 18.17
CA THR A 60 -6.89 -13.57 19.00
C THR A 60 -7.74 -12.68 19.92
N ASP A 61 -7.97 -13.09 21.16
CA ASP A 61 -8.65 -12.33 22.18
C ASP A 61 -7.76 -11.33 22.94
N TYR A 62 -6.46 -11.20 22.62
CA TYR A 62 -5.50 -10.38 23.40
C TYR A 62 -5.98 -8.94 23.57
N GLN A 63 -6.39 -8.30 22.47
CA GLN A 63 -6.91 -6.94 22.48
C GLN A 63 -8.32 -6.88 23.11
N ALA A 64 -9.14 -7.91 22.88
CA ALA A 64 -10.51 -7.98 23.36
C ALA A 64 -10.59 -8.09 24.89
N HIS A 65 -9.65 -8.79 25.53
CA HIS A 65 -9.52 -8.83 27.00
C HIS A 65 -9.31 -7.44 27.57
N ARG A 66 -8.34 -6.68 27.02
CA ARG A 66 -8.02 -5.33 27.48
C ARG A 66 -9.18 -4.35 27.28
N LEU A 67 -9.88 -4.45 26.15
CA LEU A 67 -11.01 -3.58 25.79
C LEU A 67 -12.36 -4.08 26.31
N ARG A 68 -12.40 -5.24 26.97
CA ARG A 68 -13.61 -5.91 27.45
C ARG A 68 -14.66 -6.15 26.37
N ILE A 69 -14.24 -6.55 25.16
CA ILE A 69 -15.14 -6.84 24.03
C ILE A 69 -15.58 -8.30 24.10
N ARG A 70 -16.84 -8.51 24.47
CA ARG A 70 -17.39 -9.83 24.82
C ARG A 70 -18.26 -10.38 23.70
N TYR A 71 -18.27 -11.70 23.57
CA TYR A 71 -19.23 -12.41 22.72
C TYR A 71 -20.47 -12.78 23.54
N GLY A 72 -21.59 -12.12 23.28
CA GLY A 72 -22.85 -12.37 23.98
C GLY A 72 -23.57 -13.60 23.43
N GLN A 73 -23.83 -14.61 24.27
CA GLN A 73 -24.61 -15.78 23.91
C GLN A 73 -25.99 -15.73 24.60
N THR A 74 -27.08 -15.87 23.82
CA THR A 74 -28.47 -15.81 24.32
C THR A 74 -29.00 -17.12 24.90
N LYS A 75 -28.35 -18.25 24.62
CA LYS A 75 -28.90 -19.60 24.92
C LYS A 75 -28.22 -20.34 26.07
N LYS A 76 -27.19 -19.78 26.69
CA LYS A 76 -26.46 -20.43 27.78
C LYS A 76 -26.14 -19.42 28.87
N MET A 77 -26.48 -19.75 30.12
CA MET A 77 -25.90 -19.09 31.28
C MET A 77 -24.45 -19.57 31.33
N MET A 78 -23.49 -18.71 30.98
CA MET A 78 -22.08 -19.07 30.93
C MET A 78 -21.36 -18.62 32.20
N ASP A 79 -20.67 -19.56 32.87
CA ASP A 79 -19.85 -19.29 34.05
C ASP A 79 -18.62 -18.42 33.73
N LYS A 80 -18.18 -18.42 32.46
CA LYS A 80 -17.07 -17.61 31.96
C LYS A 80 -17.50 -16.81 30.73
N VAL A 81 -17.08 -15.55 30.72
CA VAL A 81 -17.29 -14.63 29.60
C VAL A 81 -16.32 -14.98 28.48
N GLU A 82 -16.84 -15.25 27.28
CA GLU A 82 -16.04 -15.41 26.08
C GLU A 82 -15.74 -14.05 25.43
N PHE A 83 -14.53 -13.91 24.90
CA PHE A 83 -14.06 -12.72 24.21
C PHE A 83 -13.97 -12.98 22.71
N VAL A 84 -14.21 -11.94 21.91
CA VAL A 84 -14.09 -12.04 20.45
C VAL A 84 -12.63 -12.09 20.04
N HIS A 85 -12.34 -12.74 18.91
CA HIS A 85 -11.04 -12.60 18.26
C HIS A 85 -10.99 -11.33 17.42
N MET A 86 -9.88 -10.59 17.49
CA MET A 86 -9.65 -9.36 16.75
C MET A 86 -8.56 -9.57 15.71
N LEU A 87 -8.86 -9.18 14.47
CA LEU A 87 -7.94 -9.27 13.34
C LEU A 87 -7.84 -7.89 12.68
N ASN A 88 -6.70 -7.59 12.08
CA ASN A 88 -6.50 -6.36 11.32
C ASN A 88 -5.66 -6.62 10.07
N ALA A 89 -5.97 -5.92 8.99
CA ALA A 89 -5.17 -5.92 7.78
C ALA A 89 -5.13 -4.52 7.16
N THR A 90 -3.96 -4.11 6.67
CA THR A 90 -3.81 -2.91 5.84
C THR A 90 -3.93 -3.29 4.38
N MET A 91 -5.07 -3.00 3.75
CA MET A 91 -5.30 -3.39 2.35
C MET A 91 -4.46 -2.56 1.36
N CYS A 92 -4.41 -1.24 1.54
CA CYS A 92 -3.74 -0.33 0.60
C CYS A 92 -3.05 0.82 1.34
N ALA A 93 -1.72 0.74 1.45
CA ALA A 93 -0.88 1.87 1.87
C ALA A 93 -0.64 2.77 0.66
N THR A 94 -1.55 3.73 0.43
CA THR A 94 -1.68 4.51 -0.82
C THR A 94 -0.36 5.02 -1.39
N THR A 95 0.52 5.61 -0.58
CA THR A 95 1.81 6.14 -1.02
C THR A 95 2.73 5.05 -1.55
N ARG A 96 2.87 3.92 -0.83
CA ARG A 96 3.69 2.78 -1.24
C ARG A 96 3.10 2.09 -2.46
N THR A 97 1.78 1.95 -2.52
CA THR A 97 1.06 1.38 -3.67
C THR A 97 1.25 2.25 -4.92
N ILE A 98 1.21 3.57 -4.80
CA ILE A 98 1.54 4.49 -5.90
C ILE A 98 2.98 4.26 -6.37
N CYS A 99 3.96 4.18 -5.46
CA CYS A 99 5.35 3.90 -5.84
C CYS A 99 5.48 2.54 -6.57
N ALA A 100 4.78 1.50 -6.11
CA ALA A 100 4.77 0.20 -6.77
C ALA A 100 4.18 0.29 -8.19
N ILE A 101 3.09 1.03 -8.38
CA ILE A 101 2.49 1.27 -9.70
C ILE A 101 3.46 2.05 -10.60
N LEU A 102 4.05 3.14 -10.08
CA LEU A 102 4.99 3.97 -10.84
C LEU A 102 6.17 3.15 -11.36
N GLU A 103 6.78 2.30 -10.53
CA GLU A 103 7.91 1.49 -10.97
C GLU A 103 7.51 0.33 -11.89
N ASN A 104 6.39 -0.37 -11.63
CA ASN A 104 5.98 -1.53 -12.42
C ASN A 104 5.32 -1.15 -13.76
N TYR A 105 4.72 0.04 -13.86
CA TYR A 105 4.03 0.50 -15.06
C TYR A 105 4.81 1.59 -15.82
N GLN A 106 6.09 1.81 -15.49
CA GLN A 106 6.95 2.74 -16.21
C GLN A 106 7.28 2.23 -17.62
N THR A 107 7.13 3.11 -18.60
CA THR A 107 7.53 2.91 -20.00
C THR A 107 8.40 4.09 -20.46
N GLU A 108 9.02 3.99 -21.64
CA GLU A 108 9.79 5.10 -22.23
C GLU A 108 8.97 6.39 -22.42
N LYS A 109 7.65 6.26 -22.59
CA LYS A 109 6.74 7.39 -22.82
C LYS A 109 6.10 7.94 -21.54
N GLY A 110 6.29 7.29 -20.39
CA GLY A 110 5.64 7.65 -19.13
C GLY A 110 5.02 6.44 -18.44
N ILE A 111 4.04 6.69 -17.56
CA ILE A 111 3.43 5.65 -16.72
C ILE A 111 2.10 5.19 -17.32
N THR A 112 1.95 3.89 -17.54
CA THR A 112 0.68 3.30 -17.96
C THR A 112 -0.25 3.15 -16.75
N VAL A 113 -1.49 3.64 -16.83
CA VAL A 113 -2.45 3.47 -15.74
C VAL A 113 -2.99 2.03 -15.74
N PRO A 114 -2.97 1.29 -14.61
CA PRO A 114 -3.57 -0.04 -14.50
C PRO A 114 -5.05 -0.05 -14.89
N GLU A 115 -5.53 -1.11 -15.55
CA GLU A 115 -6.89 -1.19 -16.10
C GLU A 115 -7.99 -0.84 -15.08
N LYS A 116 -7.89 -1.40 -13.87
CA LYS A 116 -8.87 -1.18 -12.78
C LYS A 116 -8.89 0.26 -12.26
N LEU A 117 -7.83 1.03 -12.48
CA LEU A 117 -7.77 2.43 -12.04
C LEU A 117 -8.27 3.41 -13.11
N LYS A 118 -8.38 3.01 -14.37
CA LYS A 118 -8.76 3.91 -15.48
C LYS A 118 -10.14 4.52 -15.30
N GLU A 119 -11.10 3.77 -14.73
CA GLU A 119 -12.46 4.26 -14.45
C GLU A 119 -12.49 5.46 -13.50
N PHE A 120 -11.52 5.54 -12.59
CA PHE A 120 -11.43 6.60 -11.58
C PHE A 120 -10.52 7.76 -12.00
N MET A 121 -9.95 7.70 -13.21
CA MET A 121 -9.04 8.73 -13.71
C MET A 121 -9.77 9.80 -14.52
N PRO A 122 -9.32 11.07 -14.46
CA PRO A 122 -9.87 12.13 -15.29
C PRO A 122 -9.79 11.80 -16.79
N PRO A 123 -10.77 12.26 -17.60
CA PRO A 123 -10.71 12.14 -19.05
C PRO A 123 -9.40 12.72 -19.61
N GLY A 124 -8.76 12.00 -20.55
CA GLY A 124 -7.52 12.43 -21.20
C GLY A 124 -6.21 12.09 -20.48
N LYS A 125 -6.26 11.47 -19.29
CA LYS A 125 -5.07 10.93 -18.60
C LYS A 125 -4.82 9.44 -18.85
N THR A 126 -5.74 8.79 -19.54
CA THR A 126 -5.55 7.45 -20.10
C THR A 126 -4.94 7.58 -21.49
N PRO A 127 -3.90 6.80 -21.85
CA PRO A 127 -3.29 6.87 -23.16
C PRO A 127 -4.20 6.20 -24.21
N SER A 128 -5.31 6.86 -24.54
CA SER A 128 -6.13 6.56 -25.70
C SER A 128 -6.43 7.88 -26.41
N SER A 129 -5.71 8.12 -27.50
CA SER A 129 -5.94 9.17 -28.51
C SER A 129 -5.96 10.63 -28.02
N SER A 130 -4.90 11.37 -28.36
CA SER A 130 -4.87 12.75 -28.89
C SER A 130 -3.80 13.63 -28.23
N HIS A 131 -2.77 13.93 -29.03
CA HIS A 131 -1.96 15.16 -29.11
C HIS A 131 -1.43 15.90 -27.87
N HIS A 132 -1.60 15.42 -26.65
CA HIS A 132 -0.97 16.03 -25.47
C HIS A 132 0.28 15.25 -25.07
N PRO A 133 1.42 15.92 -24.84
CA PRO A 133 2.58 15.25 -24.30
C PRO A 133 2.20 14.63 -22.94
N PRO A 134 2.66 13.41 -22.64
CA PRO A 134 2.38 12.76 -21.38
C PRO A 134 2.85 13.69 -20.27
N LEU A 135 1.92 14.10 -19.39
CA LEU A 135 2.17 15.10 -18.34
C LEU A 135 3.24 14.67 -17.31
N PHE A 136 3.75 13.45 -17.41
CA PHE A 136 4.82 12.89 -16.61
C PHE A 136 5.78 12.09 -17.49
N CYS A 137 6.38 12.76 -18.48
CA CYS A 137 7.64 12.29 -19.03
C CYS A 137 8.73 12.72 -18.04
N LEU A 138 9.33 11.78 -17.31
CA LEU A 138 10.47 12.03 -16.40
C LEU A 138 11.75 12.50 -17.13
N HIS A 139 11.63 12.94 -18.39
CA HIS A 139 12.72 13.29 -19.30
C HIS A 139 13.29 14.70 -19.04
N THR A 140 12.58 15.57 -18.31
CA THR A 140 13.09 16.92 -17.98
C THR A 140 14.14 16.94 -16.87
N LEU A 141 14.61 15.78 -16.39
CA LEU A 141 15.78 15.68 -15.50
C LEU A 141 17.10 15.34 -16.25
N GLN A 142 17.11 15.28 -17.59
CA GLN A 142 18.31 14.86 -18.33
C GLN A 142 19.19 15.98 -18.90
N ASN A 143 18.80 17.25 -18.81
CA ASN A 143 19.66 18.35 -19.27
C ASN A 143 20.39 19.02 -18.10
N HIS A 144 21.44 18.37 -17.58
CA HIS A 144 22.72 18.99 -17.21
C HIS A 144 23.75 17.93 -16.72
N ARG A 145 24.66 17.55 -17.64
CA ARG A 145 25.95 16.84 -17.48
C ARG A 145 25.95 15.36 -17.00
N PRO A 146 26.86 14.52 -17.56
CA PRO A 146 26.85 13.08 -17.38
C PRO A 146 27.77 12.65 -16.23
N LEU A 147 27.20 12.09 -15.17
CA LEU A 147 27.90 11.19 -14.26
C LEU A 147 26.92 10.08 -13.86
N SER A 148 27.38 8.84 -13.94
CA SER A 148 26.60 7.62 -13.68
C SER A 148 25.67 7.73 -12.47
N GLY A 149 24.36 7.60 -12.67
CA GLY A 149 23.42 7.55 -11.55
C GLY A 149 21.97 7.49 -11.99
N TYR A 150 21.35 6.31 -11.84
CA TYR A 150 19.90 6.15 -11.86
C TYR A 150 19.25 7.08 -10.82
N THR A 151 18.24 7.86 -11.22
CA THR A 151 17.40 8.64 -10.31
C THR A 151 16.57 7.67 -9.45
N ARG A 152 17.04 7.40 -8.23
CA ARG A 152 16.37 6.55 -7.25
C ARG A 152 15.32 7.36 -6.49
N PHE A 153 14.05 6.96 -6.55
CA PHE A 153 13.05 7.42 -5.60
C PHE A 153 13.32 6.76 -4.25
N PHE A 154 13.80 7.52 -3.27
CA PHE A 154 14.00 7.03 -1.91
C PHE A 154 12.70 7.16 -1.11
N CYS A 155 12.09 6.03 -0.78
CA CYS A 155 11.14 5.94 0.33
C CYS A 155 11.95 5.51 1.56
N SER A 156 12.30 6.46 2.45
CA SER A 156 13.04 6.16 3.69
C SER A 156 12.08 5.67 4.77
N ASP A 157 12.43 4.59 5.46
CA ASP A 157 11.61 3.92 6.48
C ASP A 157 11.52 4.67 7.84
N THR A 158 12.03 5.91 7.93
CA THR A 158 12.08 6.69 9.18
C THR A 158 11.85 8.18 8.95
N ALA A 159 10.58 8.64 8.90
CA ALA A 159 10.08 9.98 9.28
C ALA A 159 8.66 10.22 8.72
N PRO A 160 7.81 11.03 9.39
CA PRO A 160 6.46 11.31 8.93
C PRO A 160 6.49 12.27 7.73
N GLU A 161 5.65 11.97 6.73
CA GLU A 161 5.13 12.89 5.70
C GLU A 161 6.10 13.97 5.18
N THR A 162 6.96 13.63 4.23
CA THR A 162 7.35 14.55 3.16
C THR A 162 8.13 13.81 2.07
N LEU A 163 7.56 13.73 0.86
CA LEU A 163 8.35 13.47 -0.35
C LEU A 163 9.23 14.70 -0.58
N VAL A 164 10.43 14.73 0.00
CA VAL A 164 11.41 15.78 -0.28
C VAL A 164 12.14 15.41 -1.57
N CYS A 165 11.74 16.06 -2.67
CA CYS A 165 12.57 16.15 -3.86
C CYS A 165 13.82 16.99 -3.49
N PRO A 166 15.07 16.53 -3.68
CA PRO A 166 16.27 17.28 -3.26
C PRO A 166 16.52 18.57 -4.06
N LEU A 167 15.60 18.96 -4.94
CA LEU A 167 15.66 20.19 -5.71
C LEU A 167 14.42 21.00 -5.35
N GLY A 168 14.64 22.11 -4.63
CA GLY A 168 13.61 22.96 -4.06
C GLY A 168 12.69 23.63 -5.08
N LEU A 169 11.71 22.89 -5.61
CA LEU A 169 10.58 23.44 -6.35
C LEU A 169 9.27 22.70 -6.02
N GLY A 170 8.38 23.41 -5.33
CA GLY A 170 6.93 23.45 -5.62
C GLY A 170 6.07 22.20 -5.38
N ARG A 171 5.42 22.16 -4.21
CA ARG A 171 4.13 21.51 -3.87
C ARG A 171 3.61 20.40 -4.83
N ALA A 172 3.92 19.14 -4.50
CA ALA A 172 3.24 17.95 -5.02
C ALA A 172 1.91 17.65 -4.30
N GLY A 173 1.06 18.66 -4.10
CA GLY A 173 -0.14 18.56 -3.24
C GLY A 173 -1.38 17.91 -3.86
N GLY A 174 -1.46 17.74 -5.19
CA GLY A 174 -2.73 17.45 -5.85
C GLY A 174 -3.15 15.98 -5.98
N LEU A 175 -2.22 15.03 -5.84
CA LEU A 175 -2.50 13.60 -6.06
C LEU A 175 -2.90 12.90 -4.75
N VAL A 176 -2.27 13.28 -3.64
CA VAL A 176 -2.50 12.69 -2.31
C VAL A 176 -3.90 13.02 -1.78
N GLU A 177 -4.36 14.27 -1.96
CA GLU A 177 -5.68 14.73 -1.52
C GLU A 177 -6.85 14.05 -2.26
N LYS A 178 -6.64 13.65 -3.53
CA LYS A 178 -7.73 13.11 -4.38
C LYS A 178 -7.91 11.61 -4.24
N VAL A 179 -6.85 10.87 -3.91
CA VAL A 179 -6.96 9.43 -3.58
C VAL A 179 -7.69 9.24 -2.24
N ALA A 180 -7.55 10.17 -1.30
CA ALA A 180 -8.32 10.18 -0.05
C ALA A 180 -9.84 10.39 -0.27
N SER A 181 -10.23 11.12 -1.33
CA SER A 181 -11.64 11.39 -1.67
C SER A 181 -12.40 10.17 -2.23
N ALA A 182 -11.71 9.06 -2.55
CA ALA A 182 -12.29 7.85 -3.14
C ALA A 182 -12.76 6.81 -2.10
N GLY A 183 -12.97 7.20 -0.84
CA GLY A 183 -13.51 6.30 0.19
C GLY A 183 -12.51 5.27 0.73
N MET A 184 -11.22 5.43 0.45
CA MET A 184 -10.16 4.61 1.05
C MET A 184 -9.92 5.04 2.49
N ILE A 185 -10.28 4.15 3.43
CA ILE A 185 -10.05 4.33 4.87
C ILE A 185 -8.54 4.48 5.11
N LEU A 186 -8.09 5.72 5.29
CA LEU A 186 -6.80 6.05 5.87
C LEU A 186 -6.82 5.54 7.31
N LYS A 187 -6.21 4.38 7.56
CA LYS A 187 -5.94 3.95 8.92
C LYS A 187 -4.69 4.68 9.41
N CYS A 188 -4.93 5.84 10.02
CA CYS A 188 -4.02 6.42 11.00
C CYS A 188 -4.18 5.57 12.27
N CYS A 189 -3.24 4.66 12.52
CA CYS A 189 -3.00 4.03 13.81
C CYS A 189 -1.49 3.93 13.99
#